data_AF-A0A5D2Q946-F1
#
_entry.id   AF-A0A5D2Q946-F1
#
_cell.length_a   1.000
_cell.length_b   1.000
_cell.length_c   1.000
_cell.angle_alpha   90.00
_cell.angle_beta   90.00
_cell.angle_gamma   90.00
#
_symmetry.space_group_name_H-M   'P 1'
#
loop_
_entity.id
_entity.type
_entity.pdbx_description
1 polymer ?
#
loop_
_entity_poly.entity_id
_entity_poly.type
_entity_poly.pdbx_seq_one_letter_code
_entity_poly.pdbx_strand_id
1 'polypeptide(L)'
;MESGLGSNRNERHWIFKDDSWFSQFRNGSNPWMARYAYALIFLVSNLLAWAVRDYGHNAFPEMEKLKNCQGGRGCLGAEGVLRVSLGCFAFYFVMFLSTAGNSRMYNCRDSWHSGWWSAKIGLWIALTVTSFLVPTFIVQIYGEIAHFGAGVFLLVQLVSVISFITWLNDCCQSEKTAERCHIHVMLLATAAYIICIFGIIMMYIWYAPEPSCLLNIFFITWTLVLLQLMTSASLHPKINSGFLTPGLMGLYVVFICWCAIRSEPAGESCNRKAEASNKTDWLTIISFIVALLAMVIATFSTGIDSQCFQ
;
A
#
# COMPACT_ATOMS: atom_id res chain seq x y z
N MET A 1 23.40 -20.40 60.83
CA MET A 1 23.87 -21.07 59.60
C MET A 1 22.62 -21.60 58.90
N GLU A 2 21.86 -20.69 58.29
CA GLU A 2 21.99 -20.23 56.90
C GLU A 2 21.45 -21.24 55.87
N SER A 3 20.33 -20.80 55.31
CA SER A 3 19.67 -21.09 54.03
C SER A 3 20.51 -21.69 52.89
N GLY A 4 19.84 -22.50 52.06
CA GLY A 4 20.36 -22.87 50.73
C GLY A 4 19.42 -23.73 49.88
N LEU A 5 18.16 -23.30 49.66
CA LEU A 5 17.31 -23.81 48.58
C LEU A 5 17.83 -23.21 47.26
N GLY A 6 18.45 -24.02 46.40
CA GLY A 6 18.97 -23.52 45.14
C GLY A 6 19.32 -24.62 44.15
N SER A 7 18.34 -25.12 43.41
CA SER A 7 18.51 -25.46 41.98
C SER A 7 17.16 -25.93 41.40
N ASN A 8 16.38 -25.00 40.84
CA ASN A 8 15.31 -25.38 39.90
C ASN A 8 14.90 -24.24 38.95
N ARG A 9 15.85 -23.36 38.62
CA ARG A 9 15.61 -22.19 37.74
C ARG A 9 16.26 -22.31 36.36
N ASN A 10 17.22 -23.21 36.19
CA ASN A 10 17.92 -23.37 34.91
C ASN A 10 17.18 -24.26 33.90
N GLU A 11 16.38 -25.23 34.31
CA GLU A 11 15.66 -26.08 33.34
C GLU A 11 14.49 -25.36 32.62
N ARG A 12 13.96 -24.28 33.19
CA ARG A 12 12.92 -23.47 32.52
C ARG A 12 13.44 -22.42 31.54
N HIS A 13 14.75 -22.14 31.53
CA HIS A 13 15.31 -21.12 30.65
C HIS A 13 15.76 -21.68 29.28
N TRP A 14 15.94 -22.99 29.17
CA TRP A 14 16.42 -23.62 27.92
C TRP A 14 15.30 -24.18 27.03
N ILE A 15 14.06 -24.28 27.52
CA ILE A 15 12.92 -24.76 26.70
C ILE A 15 12.40 -23.67 25.74
N PHE A 16 12.76 -22.39 25.94
CA PHE A 16 12.25 -21.30 25.09
C PHE A 16 13.15 -20.96 23.88
N LYS A 17 14.25 -21.70 23.66
CA LYS A 17 15.28 -21.30 22.68
C LYS A 17 15.47 -22.21 21.47
N ASP A 18 14.69 -23.29 21.35
CA ASP A 18 14.76 -24.24 20.22
C ASP A 18 13.43 -24.43 19.47
N ASP A 19 12.44 -23.56 19.68
CA ASP A 19 11.35 -23.44 18.72
C ASP A 19 11.80 -22.53 17.57
N SER A 20 12.35 -23.16 16.53
CA SER A 20 12.63 -22.55 15.23
C SER A 20 11.50 -21.59 14.87
N TRP A 21 11.82 -20.40 14.35
CA TRP A 21 10.85 -19.43 13.81
C TRP A 21 9.76 -20.10 12.93
N PHE A 22 10.13 -21.21 12.29
CA PHE A 22 9.25 -22.07 11.50
C PHE A 22 8.17 -22.81 12.31
N SER A 23 8.43 -23.28 13.54
CA SER A 23 7.43 -23.93 14.40
C SER A 23 6.43 -22.91 14.98
N GLN A 24 6.92 -21.72 15.36
CA GLN A 24 6.07 -20.60 15.75
C GLN A 24 5.18 -20.13 14.59
N PHE A 25 5.72 -20.03 13.37
CA PHE A 25 4.95 -19.71 12.17
C PHE A 25 3.95 -20.81 11.79
N ARG A 26 4.19 -22.08 12.15
CA ARG A 26 3.28 -23.18 11.80
C ARG A 26 2.09 -23.29 12.76
N ASN A 27 2.28 -23.09 14.07
CA ASN A 27 1.26 -23.40 15.09
C ASN A 27 0.98 -22.29 16.12
N GLY A 28 1.71 -21.18 16.14
CA GLY A 28 1.50 -20.09 17.10
C GLY A 28 0.38 -19.14 16.68
N SER A 29 -0.70 -19.03 17.48
CA SER A 29 -1.71 -17.97 17.30
C SER A 29 -1.16 -16.65 17.86
N ASN A 30 -0.70 -15.75 16.98
CA ASN A 30 -0.29 -14.40 17.37
C ASN A 30 -0.94 -13.36 16.45
N PRO A 31 -1.85 -12.51 16.96
CA PRO A 31 -2.59 -11.55 16.15
C PRO A 31 -1.68 -10.50 15.49
N TRP A 32 -0.56 -10.14 16.13
CA TRP A 32 0.42 -9.24 15.54
C TRP A 32 1.14 -9.88 14.36
N MET A 33 1.57 -11.14 14.51
CA MET A 33 2.18 -11.92 13.43
C MET A 33 1.22 -12.09 12.25
N ALA A 34 -0.08 -12.23 12.51
CA ALA A 34 -1.09 -12.35 11.47
C ALA A 34 -1.17 -11.11 10.58
N ARG A 35 -1.14 -9.91 11.18
CA ARG A 35 -1.13 -8.64 10.44
C ARG A 35 0.09 -8.54 9.52
N TYR A 36 1.28 -8.89 10.02
CA TYR A 36 2.51 -8.87 9.21
C TYR A 36 2.47 -9.90 8.08
N ALA A 37 1.98 -11.10 8.33
CA ALA A 37 1.88 -12.15 7.32
C ALA A 37 0.87 -11.77 6.22
N TYR A 38 -0.29 -11.21 6.56
CA TYR A 38 -1.22 -10.68 5.55
C TYR A 38 -0.62 -9.50 4.77
N ALA A 39 0.09 -8.57 5.43
CA ALA A 39 0.77 -7.48 4.74
C ALA A 39 1.85 -8.00 3.76
N LEU A 40 2.58 -9.04 4.15
CA LEU A 40 3.58 -9.69 3.31
C LEU A 40 2.93 -10.39 2.10
N ILE A 41 1.82 -11.11 2.29
CA ILE A 41 1.08 -11.74 1.18
C ILE A 41 0.60 -10.67 0.18
N PHE A 42 0.08 -9.55 0.69
CA PHE A 42 -0.34 -8.42 -0.14
C PHE A 42 0.84 -7.82 -0.91
N LEU A 43 1.99 -7.59 -0.24
CA LEU A 43 3.21 -7.09 -0.88
C LEU A 43 3.70 -8.03 -1.99
N VAL A 44 3.81 -9.32 -1.70
CA VAL A 44 4.24 -10.32 -2.68
C VAL A 44 3.26 -10.40 -3.86
N SER A 45 1.95 -10.32 -3.61
CA SER A 45 0.95 -10.28 -4.69
C SER A 45 1.12 -9.07 -5.61
N ASN A 46 1.45 -7.89 -5.06
CA ASN A 46 1.74 -6.70 -5.85
C ASN A 46 3.03 -6.84 -6.67
N LEU A 47 4.08 -7.45 -6.09
CA LEU A 47 5.32 -7.75 -6.81
C LEU A 47 5.11 -8.80 -7.92
N LEU A 48 4.26 -9.80 -7.69
CA LEU A 48 3.87 -10.77 -8.71
C LEU A 48 3.07 -10.11 -9.83
N ALA A 49 2.11 -9.23 -9.51
CA ALA A 49 1.37 -8.47 -10.51
C ALA A 49 2.31 -7.59 -11.35
N TRP A 50 3.28 -6.95 -10.71
CA TRP A 50 4.33 -6.20 -11.40
C TRP A 50 5.18 -7.09 -12.32
N ALA A 51 5.64 -8.24 -11.84
CA ALA A 51 6.41 -9.19 -12.63
C ALA A 51 5.62 -9.71 -13.83
N VAL A 52 4.32 -9.98 -13.66
CA VAL A 52 3.42 -10.39 -14.76
C VAL A 52 3.22 -9.24 -15.76
N ARG A 53 3.11 -7.98 -15.30
CA ARG A 53 3.00 -6.81 -16.17
C ARG A 53 4.19 -6.64 -17.10
N ASP A 54 5.41 -6.74 -16.57
CA ASP A 54 6.65 -6.46 -17.32
C ASP A 54 7.23 -7.70 -18.02
N TYR A 55 7.15 -8.89 -17.40
CA TYR A 55 7.76 -10.14 -17.90
C TYR A 55 6.76 -11.22 -18.35
N GLY A 56 5.45 -11.02 -18.13
CA GLY A 56 4.43 -12.06 -18.39
C GLY A 56 4.35 -12.54 -19.83
N HIS A 57 4.76 -11.71 -20.79
CA HIS A 57 4.83 -12.04 -22.23
C HIS A 57 5.77 -13.22 -22.55
N ASN A 58 6.82 -13.44 -21.75
CA ASN A 58 7.75 -14.56 -21.94
C ASN A 58 7.41 -15.77 -21.06
N ALA A 59 6.59 -15.57 -20.01
CA ALA A 59 6.43 -16.54 -18.93
C ALA A 59 5.17 -17.42 -19.06
N PHE A 60 4.14 -16.98 -19.79
CA PHE A 60 2.85 -17.70 -19.86
C PHE A 60 2.37 -17.92 -21.30
N PRO A 61 2.44 -19.14 -21.85
CA PRO A 61 1.87 -19.47 -23.17
C PRO A 61 0.34 -19.36 -23.20
N GLU A 62 -0.33 -19.43 -22.03
CA GLU A 62 -1.77 -19.20 -21.91
C GLU A 62 -2.14 -17.75 -22.31
N MET A 63 -1.26 -16.77 -22.07
CA MET A 63 -1.44 -15.37 -22.47
C MET A 63 -1.38 -15.20 -24.00
N GLU A 64 -0.79 -16.14 -24.73
CA GLU A 64 -0.73 -16.11 -26.18
C GLU A 64 -2.09 -16.44 -26.83
N LYS A 65 -2.95 -17.19 -26.12
CA LYS A 65 -4.36 -17.42 -26.54
C LYS A 65 -5.25 -16.19 -26.40
N LEU A 66 -4.79 -15.14 -25.70
CA LEU A 66 -5.49 -13.86 -25.53
C LEU A 66 -5.18 -12.85 -26.64
N LYS A 67 -4.72 -13.34 -27.79
CA LYS A 67 -4.35 -12.59 -29.00
C LYS A 67 -5.43 -11.65 -29.58
N ASN A 68 -6.63 -11.61 -29.01
CA ASN A 68 -7.69 -10.67 -29.37
C ASN A 68 -7.51 -9.25 -28.77
N CYS A 69 -6.46 -9.00 -27.99
CA CYS A 69 -6.07 -7.65 -27.58
C CYS A 69 -5.59 -6.83 -28.80
N GLN A 70 -6.49 -6.06 -29.43
CA GLN A 70 -6.16 -5.12 -30.52
C GLN A 70 -5.18 -4.00 -30.10
N GLY A 71 -4.93 -3.82 -28.79
CA GLY A 71 -4.09 -2.74 -28.21
C GLY A 71 -2.62 -3.09 -27.90
N GLY A 72 -2.09 -4.22 -28.39
CA GLY A 72 -0.66 -4.56 -28.26
C GLY A 72 -0.19 -4.96 -26.83
N ARG A 73 1.11 -4.75 -26.54
CA ARG A 73 1.82 -5.26 -25.33
C ARG A 73 1.22 -4.75 -24.01
N GLY A 74 0.63 -3.54 -24.00
CA GLY A 74 0.01 -2.96 -22.80
C GLY A 74 -1.27 -3.66 -22.35
N CYS A 75 -2.07 -4.16 -23.30
CA CYS A 75 -3.33 -4.87 -23.03
C CYS A 75 -3.09 -6.20 -22.32
N LEU A 76 -2.11 -6.98 -22.79
CA LEU A 76 -1.71 -8.26 -22.17
C LEU A 76 -1.17 -8.07 -20.75
N GLY A 77 -0.35 -7.03 -20.54
CA GLY A 77 0.17 -6.70 -19.21
C GLY A 77 -0.93 -6.31 -18.23
N ALA A 78 -1.90 -5.48 -18.66
CA ALA A 78 -3.03 -5.06 -17.84
C ALA A 78 -3.94 -6.25 -17.45
N GLU A 79 -4.23 -7.15 -18.39
CA GLU A 79 -5.04 -8.33 -18.10
C GLU A 79 -4.34 -9.29 -17.13
N GLY A 80 -3.02 -9.46 -17.26
CA GLY A 80 -2.24 -10.26 -16.31
C GLY A 80 -2.26 -9.70 -14.89
N VAL A 81 -2.15 -8.38 -14.74
CA VAL A 81 -2.29 -7.71 -13.44
C VAL A 81 -3.67 -7.96 -12.84
N LEU A 82 -4.73 -7.85 -13.64
CA LEU A 82 -6.11 -8.10 -13.19
C LEU A 82 -6.30 -9.55 -12.71
N ARG A 83 -5.69 -10.53 -13.37
CA ARG A 83 -5.76 -11.94 -12.95
C ARG A 83 -5.05 -12.20 -11.62
N VAL A 84 -3.84 -11.66 -11.43
CA VAL A 84 -3.14 -11.76 -10.14
C VAL A 84 -3.95 -11.05 -9.03
N SER A 85 -4.48 -9.86 -9.34
CA SER A 85 -5.35 -9.10 -8.44
C SER A 85 -6.60 -9.89 -8.06
N LEU A 86 -7.27 -10.55 -9.01
CA LEU A 86 -8.45 -11.38 -8.77
C LEU A 86 -8.15 -12.55 -7.82
N GLY A 87 -7.02 -13.23 -8.00
CA GLY A 87 -6.58 -14.31 -7.11
C GLY A 87 -6.34 -13.82 -5.68
N CYS A 88 -5.69 -12.66 -5.55
CA CYS A 88 -5.46 -11.98 -4.28
C CYS A 88 -6.79 -11.56 -3.61
N PHE A 89 -7.69 -10.93 -4.37
CA PHE A 89 -9.02 -10.54 -3.90
C PHE A 89 -9.82 -11.75 -3.41
N ALA A 90 -9.87 -12.83 -4.18
CA ALA A 90 -10.54 -14.06 -3.80
C ALA A 90 -9.99 -14.64 -2.49
N PHE A 91 -8.67 -14.62 -2.29
CA PHE A 91 -8.05 -15.04 -1.05
C PHE A 91 -8.52 -14.20 0.15
N TYR A 92 -8.42 -12.88 0.08
CA TYR A 92 -8.88 -12.01 1.16
C TYR A 92 -10.38 -12.09 1.39
N PHE A 93 -11.16 -12.31 0.34
CA PHE A 93 -12.61 -12.48 0.44
C PHE A 93 -12.98 -13.79 1.14
N VAL A 94 -12.31 -14.91 0.83
CA VAL A 94 -12.47 -16.17 1.56
C VAL A 94 -12.04 -16.02 3.02
N MET A 95 -10.94 -15.30 3.28
CA MET A 95 -10.51 -15.01 4.64
C MET A 95 -11.53 -14.14 5.41
N PHE A 96 -12.11 -13.14 4.74
CA PHE A 96 -13.16 -12.30 5.30
C PHE A 96 -14.41 -13.12 5.66
N LEU A 97 -14.95 -13.92 4.72
CA LEU A 97 -16.12 -14.77 4.96
C LEU A 97 -15.87 -15.81 6.06
N SER A 98 -14.71 -16.46 6.05
CA SER A 98 -14.35 -17.45 7.08
C SER A 98 -14.18 -16.85 8.47
N THR A 99 -13.94 -15.53 8.57
CA THR A 99 -13.78 -14.81 9.85
C THR A 99 -15.02 -13.98 10.26
N ALA A 100 -15.96 -13.72 9.34
CA ALA A 100 -17.14 -12.88 9.57
C ALA A 100 -18.13 -13.46 10.60
N GLY A 101 -18.64 -12.62 11.50
CA GLY A 101 -19.65 -13.00 12.50
C GLY A 101 -19.09 -13.48 13.83
N ASN A 102 -17.92 -12.98 14.26
CA ASN A 102 -17.36 -13.32 15.56
C ASN A 102 -17.91 -12.42 16.67
N SER A 103 -18.45 -13.01 17.74
CA SER A 103 -18.82 -12.31 18.98
C SER A 103 -17.94 -12.70 20.18
N ARG A 104 -17.02 -13.67 20.05
CA ARG A 104 -16.11 -14.10 21.13
C ARG A 104 -14.72 -14.48 20.61
N MET A 105 -13.70 -13.91 21.22
CA MET A 105 -12.25 -14.08 20.93
C MET A 105 -11.71 -15.52 21.09
N TYR A 106 -12.50 -16.49 21.57
CA TYR A 106 -12.03 -17.84 21.89
C TYR A 106 -12.80 -18.89 21.08
N ASN A 107 -12.48 -19.01 19.79
CA ASN A 107 -13.14 -19.93 18.86
C ASN A 107 -12.15 -20.50 17.83
N CYS A 108 -12.45 -21.65 17.23
CA CYS A 108 -11.67 -22.27 16.13
C CYS A 108 -11.38 -21.30 14.97
N ARG A 109 -12.23 -20.28 14.78
CA ARG A 109 -12.08 -19.24 13.75
C ARG A 109 -10.95 -18.26 14.04
N ASP A 110 -10.65 -17.97 15.32
CA ASP A 110 -9.48 -17.16 15.69
C ASP A 110 -8.19 -17.94 15.44
N SER A 111 -8.17 -19.24 15.78
CA SER A 111 -7.04 -20.12 15.44
C SER A 111 -6.83 -20.21 13.93
N TRP A 112 -7.90 -20.26 13.13
CA TRP A 112 -7.84 -20.15 11.67
C TRP A 112 -7.31 -18.77 11.23
N HIS A 113 -7.78 -17.66 11.79
CA HIS A 113 -7.37 -16.31 11.39
C HIS A 113 -5.90 -16.01 11.72
N SER A 114 -5.44 -16.42 12.90
CA SER A 114 -4.14 -16.08 13.47
C SER A 114 -3.06 -17.16 13.24
N GLY A 115 -3.44 -18.38 12.85
CA GLY A 115 -2.54 -19.52 12.62
C GLY A 115 -2.68 -20.15 11.22
N TRP A 116 -2.33 -21.44 11.11
CA TRP A 116 -2.52 -22.28 9.90
C TRP A 116 -1.92 -21.69 8.60
N TRP A 117 -0.78 -21.03 8.72
CA TRP A 117 -0.16 -20.27 7.64
C TRP A 117 0.21 -21.13 6.43
N SER A 118 0.70 -22.35 6.61
CA SER A 118 1.00 -23.25 5.49
C SER A 118 -0.22 -23.55 4.63
N ALA A 119 -1.39 -23.79 5.26
CA ALA A 119 -2.63 -24.03 4.53
C ALA A 119 -3.10 -22.77 3.79
N LYS A 120 -2.98 -21.59 4.41
CA LYS A 120 -3.32 -20.31 3.78
C LYS A 120 -2.42 -19.95 2.62
N ILE A 121 -1.12 -20.18 2.74
CA ILE A 121 -0.17 -19.95 1.63
C ILE A 121 -0.51 -20.88 0.47
N GLY A 122 -0.80 -22.15 0.74
CA GLY A 122 -1.28 -23.10 -0.28
C GLY A 122 -2.58 -22.61 -0.95
N LEU A 123 -3.55 -22.15 -0.15
CA LEU A 123 -4.81 -21.60 -0.65
C LEU A 123 -4.59 -20.33 -1.51
N TRP A 124 -3.75 -19.40 -1.07
CA TRP A 124 -3.42 -18.18 -1.80
C TRP A 124 -2.76 -18.49 -3.15
N ILE A 125 -1.79 -19.41 -3.18
CA ILE A 125 -1.16 -19.86 -4.43
C ILE A 125 -2.19 -20.53 -5.33
N ALA A 126 -3.02 -21.43 -4.80
CA ALA A 126 -4.05 -22.12 -5.57
C ALA A 126 -5.07 -21.16 -6.20
N LEU A 127 -5.56 -20.17 -5.43
CA LEU A 127 -6.48 -19.15 -5.93
C LEU A 127 -5.83 -18.25 -6.98
N THR A 128 -4.55 -17.91 -6.79
CA THR A 128 -3.78 -17.12 -7.76
C THR A 128 -3.53 -17.89 -9.06
N VAL A 129 -3.25 -19.19 -9.01
CA VAL A 129 -3.12 -20.01 -10.23
C VAL A 129 -4.48 -20.20 -10.91
N THR A 130 -5.54 -20.42 -10.12
CA THR A 130 -6.90 -20.62 -10.64
C THR A 130 -7.41 -19.38 -11.39
N SER A 131 -7.03 -18.17 -10.98
CA SER A 131 -7.45 -16.94 -11.68
C SER A 131 -6.91 -16.83 -13.11
N PHE A 132 -5.84 -17.55 -13.47
CA PHE A 132 -5.37 -17.65 -14.85
C PHE A 132 -6.22 -18.58 -15.72
N LEU A 133 -6.95 -19.53 -15.11
CA LEU A 133 -7.88 -20.42 -15.81
C LEU A 133 -9.26 -19.77 -16.04
N VAL A 134 -9.54 -18.65 -15.39
CA VAL A 134 -10.82 -17.95 -15.49
C VAL A 134 -10.99 -17.31 -16.89
N PRO A 135 -12.15 -17.44 -17.54
CA PRO A 135 -12.43 -16.78 -18.82
C PRO A 135 -12.28 -15.26 -18.76
N THR A 136 -11.76 -14.64 -19.82
CA THR A 136 -11.51 -13.18 -19.91
C THR A 136 -12.75 -12.34 -19.62
N PHE A 137 -13.94 -12.79 -20.02
CA PHE A 137 -15.20 -12.10 -19.76
C PHE A 137 -15.42 -11.84 -18.26
N ILE A 138 -15.12 -12.80 -17.39
CA ILE A 138 -15.26 -12.65 -15.93
C ILE A 138 -14.18 -11.71 -15.39
N VAL A 139 -12.95 -11.78 -15.92
CA VAL A 139 -11.85 -10.90 -15.52
C VAL A 139 -12.15 -9.43 -15.86
N GLN A 140 -12.81 -9.17 -16.99
CA GLN A 140 -13.24 -7.82 -17.39
C GLN A 140 -14.31 -7.27 -16.45
N ILE A 141 -15.34 -8.07 -16.12
CA ILE A 141 -16.35 -7.68 -15.11
C ILE A 141 -15.68 -7.38 -13.77
N TYR A 142 -14.74 -8.21 -13.35
CA TYR A 142 -13.95 -7.95 -12.15
C TYR A 142 -13.15 -6.65 -12.26
N GLY A 143 -12.59 -6.32 -13.43
CA GLY A 143 -11.87 -5.07 -13.67
C GLY A 143 -12.72 -3.83 -13.39
N GLU A 144 -13.99 -3.82 -13.80
CA GLU A 144 -14.93 -2.74 -13.50
C GLU A 144 -15.23 -2.64 -11.99
N ILE A 145 -15.44 -3.78 -11.33
CA ILE A 145 -15.65 -3.83 -9.87
C ILE A 145 -14.38 -3.35 -9.13
N ALA A 146 -13.21 -3.75 -9.60
CA ALA A 146 -11.92 -3.38 -9.04
C ALA A 146 -11.64 -1.89 -9.22
N HIS A 147 -12.10 -1.28 -10.31
CA HIS A 147 -12.02 0.18 -10.51
C HIS A 147 -12.81 0.92 -9.42
N PHE A 148 -14.05 0.51 -9.15
CA PHE A 148 -14.83 1.07 -8.06
C PHE A 148 -14.16 0.82 -6.69
N GLY A 149 -13.68 -0.41 -6.47
CA GLY A 149 -12.96 -0.79 -5.25
C GLY A 149 -11.68 0.03 -5.02
N ALA A 150 -10.95 0.39 -6.07
CA ALA A 150 -9.78 1.26 -5.98
C ALA A 150 -10.15 2.66 -5.48
N GLY A 151 -11.29 3.20 -5.92
CA GLY A 151 -11.82 4.47 -5.39
C GLY A 151 -12.12 4.40 -3.89
N VAL A 152 -12.78 3.33 -3.43
CA VAL A 152 -13.03 3.10 -1.99
C VAL A 152 -11.72 2.94 -1.21
N PHE A 153 -10.76 2.22 -1.78
CA PHE A 153 -9.45 2.02 -1.16
C PHE A 153 -8.67 3.33 -0.99
N LEU A 154 -8.72 4.25 -1.97
CA LEU A 154 -8.13 5.58 -1.84
C LEU A 154 -8.77 6.41 -0.71
N LEU A 155 -10.07 6.26 -0.46
CA LEU A 155 -10.75 6.91 0.67
C LEU A 155 -10.29 6.32 2.01
N VAL A 156 -10.21 4.99 2.12
CA VAL A 156 -9.69 4.33 3.31
C VAL A 156 -8.24 4.73 3.57
N GLN A 157 -7.42 4.78 2.52
CA GLN A 157 -6.04 5.22 2.62
C GLN A 157 -5.94 6.68 3.07
N LEU A 158 -6.79 7.56 2.56
CA LEU A 158 -6.86 8.95 3.00
C LEU A 158 -7.13 9.05 4.51
N VAL A 159 -8.15 8.35 5.02
CA VAL A 159 -8.46 8.32 6.45
C VAL A 159 -7.27 7.79 7.25
N SER A 160 -6.62 6.72 6.77
CA SER A 160 -5.43 6.16 7.42
C SER A 160 -4.25 7.13 7.47
N VAL A 161 -4.03 7.92 6.41
CA VAL A 161 -2.97 8.92 6.39
C VAL A 161 -3.26 10.03 7.39
N ILE A 162 -4.53 10.47 7.52
CA ILE A 162 -4.94 11.45 8.52
C ILE A 162 -4.70 10.92 9.93
N SER A 163 -5.17 9.70 10.23
CA SER A 163 -4.93 9.01 11.51
C SER A 163 -3.44 8.88 11.84
N PHE A 164 -2.61 8.56 10.84
CA PHE A 164 -1.17 8.48 11.03
C PHE A 164 -0.55 9.85 11.34
N ILE A 165 -0.99 10.91 10.66
CA ILE A 165 -0.53 12.28 10.93
C ILE A 165 -0.92 12.71 12.34
N THR A 166 -2.16 12.42 12.79
CA THR A 166 -2.61 12.74 14.15
C THR A 166 -1.82 11.96 15.19
N TRP A 167 -1.59 10.67 14.96
CA TRP A 167 -0.77 9.84 15.83
C TRP A 167 0.68 10.36 15.94
N LEU A 168 1.30 10.77 14.82
CA LEU A 168 2.63 11.38 14.84
C LEU A 168 2.67 12.67 15.66
N ASN A 169 1.64 13.51 15.51
CA ASN A 169 1.52 14.76 16.25
C ASN A 169 1.40 14.51 17.76
N ASP A 170 0.50 13.60 18.15
CA ASP A 170 0.22 13.30 19.56
C ASP A 170 1.41 12.58 20.23
N CYS A 171 2.07 11.67 19.52
CA CYS A 171 3.25 10.96 20.01
C CYS A 171 4.39 11.94 20.35
N CYS A 172 4.63 12.95 19.50
CA CYS A 172 5.65 13.95 19.79
C CYS A 172 5.27 14.89 20.94
N GLN A 173 3.98 15.10 21.22
CA GLN A 173 3.54 15.93 22.34
C GLN A 173 3.68 15.20 23.70
N SER A 174 3.64 13.86 23.70
CA SER A 174 3.67 13.04 24.92
C SER A 174 5.08 12.73 25.44
N GLU A 175 6.16 12.93 24.67
CA GLU A 175 7.51 12.57 25.10
C GLU A 175 8.13 13.61 26.05
N LYS A 176 8.88 13.13 27.05
CA LYS A 176 9.67 13.96 28.00
C LYS A 176 10.77 14.79 27.31
N THR A 177 11.04 14.54 26.03
CA THR A 177 11.96 15.27 25.13
C THR A 177 11.21 16.05 24.04
N ALA A 178 10.02 16.58 24.39
CA ALA A 178 9.05 17.19 23.47
C ALA A 178 9.65 18.22 22.49
N GLU A 179 10.57 19.09 22.93
CA GLU A 179 11.11 20.12 22.04
C GLU A 179 11.93 19.55 20.87
N ARG A 180 12.72 18.50 21.10
CA ARG A 180 13.55 17.91 20.04
C ARG A 180 12.70 17.12 19.04
N CYS A 181 11.65 16.43 19.50
CA CYS A 181 10.68 15.73 18.65
C CYS A 181 9.90 16.72 17.79
N HIS A 182 9.41 17.81 18.40
CA HIS A 182 8.66 18.85 17.73
C HIS A 182 9.48 19.54 16.62
N ILE A 183 10.76 19.84 16.87
CA ILE A 183 11.65 20.41 15.86
C ILE A 183 11.86 19.44 14.69
N HIS A 184 12.08 18.13 14.96
CA HIS A 184 12.26 17.14 13.90
C HIS A 184 10.99 16.96 13.04
N VAL A 185 9.83 16.94 13.67
CA VAL A 185 8.54 16.78 12.96
C VAL A 185 8.19 18.04 12.16
N MET A 186 8.46 19.24 12.68
CA MET A 186 8.33 20.47 11.90
C MET A 186 9.31 20.53 10.72
N LEU A 187 10.55 20.07 10.90
CA LEU A 187 11.54 20.00 9.83
C LEU A 187 11.11 19.00 8.75
N LEU A 188 10.61 17.83 9.14
CA LEU A 188 10.04 16.83 8.23
C LEU A 188 8.85 17.41 7.45
N ALA A 189 7.94 18.10 8.13
CA ALA A 189 6.78 18.73 7.49
C ALA A 189 7.17 19.81 6.48
N THR A 190 8.18 20.62 6.83
CA THR A 190 8.70 21.68 5.95
C THR A 190 9.39 21.07 4.73
N ALA A 191 10.21 20.02 4.92
CA ALA A 191 10.83 19.28 3.84
C ALA A 191 9.79 18.63 2.92
N ALA A 192 8.75 18.00 3.50
CA ALA A 192 7.63 17.43 2.77
C ALA A 192 6.93 18.49 1.89
N TYR A 193 6.66 19.67 2.45
CA TYR A 193 6.07 20.77 1.70
C TYR A 193 6.95 21.25 0.53
N ILE A 194 8.26 21.39 0.74
CA ILE A 194 9.22 21.74 -0.34
C ILE A 194 9.20 20.68 -1.44
N ILE A 195 9.17 19.39 -1.07
CA ILE A 195 9.06 18.28 -2.02
C ILE A 195 7.74 18.34 -2.80
N CYS A 196 6.62 18.69 -2.17
CA CYS A 196 5.34 18.89 -2.86
C CYS A 196 5.43 19.96 -3.94
N ILE A 197 5.99 21.14 -3.62
CA ILE A 197 6.15 22.23 -4.57
C ILE A 197 7.07 21.82 -5.73
N PHE A 198 8.19 21.16 -5.42
CA PHE A 198 9.09 20.64 -6.45
C PHE A 198 8.42 19.59 -7.34
N GLY A 199 7.63 18.69 -6.76
CA GLY A 199 6.86 17.68 -7.49
C GLY A 199 5.83 18.30 -8.45
N ILE A 200 5.13 19.35 -8.01
CA ILE A 200 4.20 20.11 -8.85
C ILE A 200 4.92 20.79 -10.02
N ILE A 201 6.07 21.44 -9.77
CA ILE A 201 6.88 22.06 -10.83
C ILE A 201 7.32 21.02 -11.86
N MET A 202 7.81 19.86 -11.39
CA MET A 202 8.21 18.77 -12.27
C MET A 202 7.04 18.19 -13.08
N MET A 203 5.84 18.15 -12.51
CA MET A 203 4.63 17.74 -13.25
C MET A 203 4.32 18.69 -14.41
N TYR A 204 4.40 20.01 -14.21
CA TYR A 204 4.20 20.96 -15.30
C TYR A 204 5.22 20.78 -16.43
N ILE A 205 6.51 20.63 -16.09
CA ILE A 205 7.61 20.53 -17.07
C ILE A 205 7.52 19.24 -17.93
N TRP A 206 6.96 18.17 -17.39
CA TRP A 206 6.95 16.86 -18.04
C TRP A 206 5.61 16.45 -18.65
N TYR A 207 4.48 16.90 -18.09
CA TYR A 207 3.13 16.47 -18.52
C TYR A 207 2.21 17.60 -19.00
N ALA A 208 2.66 18.87 -18.90
CA ALA A 208 1.94 20.01 -19.45
C ALA A 208 2.88 20.98 -20.21
N PRO A 209 3.65 20.49 -21.21
CA PRO A 209 4.59 21.33 -21.97
C PRO A 209 3.87 22.34 -22.89
N GLU A 210 2.66 22.00 -23.35
CA GLU A 210 1.86 22.80 -24.27
C GLU A 210 0.53 23.23 -23.65
N PRO A 211 -0.03 24.38 -24.05
CA PRO A 211 -1.33 24.85 -23.55
C PRO A 211 -2.51 24.00 -24.03
N SER A 212 -2.29 23.11 -25.00
CA SER A 212 -3.26 22.12 -25.49
C SER A 212 -3.60 21.05 -24.43
N CYS A 213 -2.71 20.84 -23.45
CA CYS A 213 -2.82 19.82 -22.39
C CYS A 213 -3.75 20.25 -21.24
N LEU A 214 -4.97 20.68 -21.56
CA LEU A 214 -5.90 21.31 -20.60
C LEU A 214 -6.23 20.42 -19.40
N LEU A 215 -6.37 19.11 -19.60
CA LEU A 215 -6.72 18.16 -18.55
C LEU A 215 -5.59 18.00 -17.51
N ASN A 216 -4.34 17.85 -17.97
CA ASN A 216 -3.18 17.79 -17.09
C ASN A 216 -2.97 19.12 -16.37
N ILE A 217 -3.10 20.26 -17.07
CA ILE A 217 -3.03 21.59 -16.47
C ILE A 217 -4.11 21.72 -15.38
N PHE A 218 -5.34 21.31 -15.65
CA PHE A 218 -6.45 21.36 -14.68
C PHE A 218 -6.15 20.56 -13.41
N PHE A 219 -5.69 19.31 -13.53
CA PHE A 219 -5.36 18.50 -12.36
C PHE A 219 -4.19 19.06 -11.54
N ILE A 220 -3.11 19.52 -12.21
CA ILE A 220 -1.94 20.07 -11.52
C ILE A 220 -2.29 21.40 -10.84
N THR A 221 -3.00 22.30 -11.54
CA THR A 221 -3.42 23.61 -10.98
C THR A 221 -4.33 23.42 -9.77
N TRP A 222 -5.35 22.56 -9.86
CA TRP A 222 -6.27 22.34 -8.75
C TRP A 222 -5.58 21.67 -7.55
N THR A 223 -4.63 20.76 -7.81
CA THR A 223 -3.78 20.18 -6.77
C THR A 223 -2.96 21.25 -6.03
N LEU A 224 -2.38 22.20 -6.76
CA LEU A 224 -1.66 23.33 -6.17
C LEU A 224 -2.59 24.23 -5.34
N VAL A 225 -3.78 24.54 -5.86
CA VAL A 225 -4.78 25.36 -5.14
C VAL A 225 -5.20 24.67 -3.84
N LEU A 226 -5.49 23.37 -3.88
CA LEU A 226 -5.85 22.60 -2.68
C LEU A 226 -4.72 22.58 -1.66
N LEU A 227 -3.45 22.42 -2.10
CA LEU A 227 -2.29 22.47 -1.21
C LEU A 227 -2.16 23.83 -0.50
N GLN A 228 -2.34 24.93 -1.23
CA GLN A 228 -2.32 26.28 -0.64
C GLN A 228 -3.51 26.54 0.29
N LEU A 229 -4.70 26.05 -0.07
CA LEU A 229 -5.89 26.17 0.77
C LEU A 229 -5.72 25.41 2.09
N MET A 230 -5.22 24.16 2.04
CA MET A 230 -4.93 23.38 3.25
C MET A 230 -3.87 24.07 4.13
N THR A 231 -2.84 24.63 3.51
CA THR A 231 -1.78 25.35 4.24
C THR A 231 -2.30 26.61 4.90
N SER A 232 -3.08 27.42 4.19
CA SER A 232 -3.66 28.66 4.74
C SER A 232 -4.67 28.38 5.86
N ALA A 233 -5.50 27.34 5.73
CA ALA A 233 -6.40 26.91 6.78
C ALA A 233 -5.66 26.43 8.04
N SER A 234 -4.58 25.66 7.88
CA SER A 234 -3.81 25.12 9.02
C SER A 234 -3.04 26.19 9.80
N LEU A 235 -2.55 27.23 9.10
CA LEU A 235 -1.85 28.37 9.69
C LEU A 235 -2.79 29.43 10.26
N HIS A 236 -4.09 29.33 10.00
CA HIS A 236 -5.04 30.29 10.49
C HIS A 236 -4.97 30.36 12.03
N PRO A 237 -4.85 31.56 12.64
CA PRO A 237 -4.55 31.73 14.06
C PRO A 237 -5.59 31.10 15.00
N LYS A 238 -6.80 30.83 14.49
CA LYS A 238 -7.88 30.14 15.22
C LYS A 238 -7.69 28.61 15.34
N ILE A 239 -6.94 28.00 14.41
CA ILE A 239 -6.74 26.55 14.32
C ILE A 239 -5.31 26.17 14.74
N ASN A 240 -4.33 26.98 14.34
CA ASN A 240 -2.90 26.90 14.70
C ASN A 240 -2.34 25.47 14.79
N SER A 241 -2.64 24.64 13.79
CA SER A 241 -2.19 23.23 13.73
C SER A 241 -0.80 23.08 13.08
N GLY A 242 -0.15 24.20 12.72
CA GLY A 242 1.19 24.21 12.12
C GLY A 242 1.23 23.67 10.69
N PHE A 243 2.43 23.34 10.22
CA PHE A 243 2.67 22.86 8.85
C PHE A 243 2.62 21.33 8.70
N LEU A 244 2.48 20.58 9.81
CA LEU A 244 2.57 19.12 9.81
C LEU A 244 1.51 18.46 8.92
N THR A 245 0.25 18.76 9.19
CA THR A 245 -0.90 18.24 8.45
C THR A 245 -0.86 18.60 6.97
N PRO A 246 -0.72 19.89 6.56
CA PRO A 246 -0.69 20.23 5.14
C PRO A 246 0.56 19.72 4.41
N GLY A 247 1.70 19.56 5.10
CA GLY A 247 2.92 19.02 4.50
C GLY A 247 2.80 17.54 4.13
N LEU A 248 2.41 16.69 5.09
CA LEU A 248 2.28 15.24 4.87
C LEU A 248 1.06 14.89 4.01
N MET A 249 -0.08 15.55 4.23
CA MET A 249 -1.25 15.39 3.38
C MET A 249 -0.99 15.89 1.96
N GLY A 250 -0.22 16.97 1.82
CA GLY A 250 0.22 17.49 0.53
C GLY A 250 1.00 16.46 -0.29
N LEU A 251 1.91 15.71 0.36
CA LEU A 251 2.67 14.65 -0.33
C LEU A 251 1.75 13.59 -0.91
N TYR A 252 0.74 13.18 -0.15
CA TYR A 252 -0.24 12.20 -0.59
C TYR A 252 -1.06 12.70 -1.80
N VAL A 253 -1.58 13.93 -1.74
CA VAL A 253 -2.39 14.50 -2.83
C VAL A 253 -1.53 14.70 -4.09
N VAL A 254 -0.31 15.22 -3.95
CA VAL A 254 0.64 15.38 -5.08
C VAL A 254 1.00 14.02 -5.68
N PHE A 255 1.18 12.99 -4.85
CA PHE A 255 1.45 11.62 -5.31
C PHE A 255 0.26 11.02 -6.09
N ILE A 256 -0.97 11.20 -5.62
CA ILE A 256 -2.16 10.74 -6.36
C ILE A 256 -2.28 11.47 -7.69
N CYS A 257 -2.09 12.79 -7.71
CA CYS A 257 -2.12 13.59 -8.94
C CYS A 257 -1.09 13.08 -9.95
N TRP A 258 0.14 12.83 -9.48
CA TRP A 258 1.20 12.24 -10.30
C TRP A 258 0.81 10.86 -10.87
N CYS A 259 0.17 10.00 -10.07
CA CYS A 259 -0.32 8.70 -10.52
C CYS A 259 -1.45 8.82 -11.56
N ALA A 260 -2.38 9.76 -11.36
CA ALA A 260 -3.49 10.00 -12.28
C ALA A 260 -2.97 10.45 -13.67
N ILE A 261 -2.07 11.44 -13.70
CA ILE A 261 -1.51 11.96 -14.95
C ILE A 261 -0.68 10.91 -15.68
N ARG A 262 0.08 10.07 -14.96
CA ARG A 262 0.84 8.97 -15.59
C ARG A 262 -0.04 7.85 -16.16
N SER A 263 -1.32 7.82 -15.83
CA SER A 263 -2.26 6.83 -16.36
C SER A 263 -2.79 7.22 -17.74
N GLU A 264 -2.50 8.44 -18.20
CA GLU A 264 -2.77 8.88 -19.57
C GLU A 264 -1.95 8.03 -20.58
N PRO A 265 -2.59 7.47 -21.63
CA PRO A 265 -1.92 6.58 -22.57
C PRO A 265 -0.81 7.31 -23.33
N ALA A 266 0.33 6.63 -23.51
CA ALA A 266 1.45 7.15 -24.28
C ALA A 266 1.07 7.28 -25.77
N GLY A 267 0.95 8.50 -26.26
CA GLY A 267 0.56 8.80 -27.65
C GLY A 267 -0.16 10.14 -27.83
N GLU A 268 -0.70 10.72 -26.76
CA GLU A 268 -1.16 12.11 -26.75
C GLU A 268 0.03 13.05 -26.50
N SER A 269 0.07 14.19 -27.19
CA SER A 269 1.18 15.16 -27.29
C SER A 269 1.64 15.78 -25.96
N CYS A 270 1.06 15.37 -24.84
CA CYS A 270 1.22 15.97 -23.53
C CYS A 270 2.26 15.27 -22.63
N ASN A 271 2.65 14.02 -22.93
CA ASN A 271 3.56 13.24 -22.08
C ASN A 271 5.00 13.15 -22.64
N ARG A 272 5.80 14.19 -22.39
CA ARG A 272 7.22 14.25 -22.84
C ARG A 272 8.11 13.19 -22.18
N LYS A 273 7.70 12.67 -21.01
CA LYS A 273 8.45 11.64 -20.28
C LYS A 273 8.36 10.27 -20.96
N ALA A 274 7.24 9.96 -21.60
CA ALA A 274 7.10 8.75 -22.41
C ALA A 274 8.07 8.74 -23.60
N GLU A 275 8.31 9.89 -24.22
CA GLU A 275 9.24 10.04 -25.36
C GLU A 275 10.73 9.99 -24.94
N ALA A 276 11.08 10.48 -23.75
CA ALA A 276 12.45 10.49 -23.25
C ALA A 276 12.92 9.18 -22.59
N SER A 277 12.06 8.15 -22.54
CA SER A 277 12.28 6.90 -21.79
C SER A 277 13.17 5.90 -22.53
N ASN A 278 14.41 6.29 -22.83
CA ASN A 278 15.50 5.35 -23.14
C ASN A 278 16.67 5.44 -22.14
N LYS A 279 16.55 6.26 -21.07
CA LYS A 279 17.68 6.52 -20.15
C LYS A 279 17.38 6.57 -18.64
N THR A 280 16.19 6.19 -18.16
CA THR A 280 15.84 6.29 -16.72
C THR A 280 15.02 5.13 -16.13
N ASP A 281 15.22 3.88 -16.58
CA ASP A 281 14.46 2.72 -16.06
C ASP A 281 14.70 2.39 -14.58
N TRP A 282 15.91 2.63 -14.06
CA TRP A 282 16.21 2.27 -12.67
C TRP A 282 15.51 3.18 -11.64
N LEU A 283 15.37 4.47 -11.95
CA LEU A 283 14.69 5.44 -11.07
C LEU A 283 13.17 5.23 -11.04
N THR A 284 12.58 4.80 -12.15
CA THR A 284 11.15 4.45 -12.19
C THR A 284 10.87 3.18 -11.41
N ILE A 285 11.75 2.18 -11.48
CA ILE A 285 11.68 0.96 -10.65
C ILE A 285 11.81 1.29 -9.17
N ILE A 286 12.82 2.08 -8.76
CA ILE A 286 12.97 2.50 -7.35
C ILE A 286 11.72 3.24 -6.87
N SER A 287 11.24 4.22 -7.65
CA SER A 287 10.05 4.99 -7.29
C SER A 287 8.80 4.11 -7.15
N PHE A 288 8.65 3.10 -7.99
CA PHE A 288 7.57 2.13 -7.91
C PHE A 288 7.67 1.26 -6.65
N ILE A 289 8.86 0.75 -6.31
CA ILE A 289 9.08 -0.05 -5.10
C ILE A 289 8.79 0.77 -3.85
N VAL A 290 9.29 2.01 -3.78
CA VAL A 290 9.03 2.93 -2.66
C VAL A 290 7.53 3.20 -2.53
N ALA A 291 6.84 3.44 -3.64
CA ALA A 291 5.39 3.60 -3.65
C ALA A 291 4.68 2.34 -3.12
N LEU A 292 5.03 1.14 -3.60
CA LEU A 292 4.44 -0.11 -3.12
C LEU A 292 4.64 -0.30 -1.61
N LEU A 293 5.85 -0.06 -1.10
CA LEU A 293 6.13 -0.16 0.32
C LEU A 293 5.32 0.86 1.13
N ALA A 294 5.22 2.11 0.65
CA ALA A 294 4.40 3.13 1.29
C ALA A 294 2.91 2.74 1.32
N MET A 295 2.37 2.16 0.25
CA MET A 295 1.01 1.66 0.19
C MET A 295 0.77 0.53 1.21
N VAL A 296 1.71 -0.42 1.31
CA VAL A 296 1.61 -1.53 2.27
C VAL A 296 1.69 -1.01 3.71
N ILE A 297 2.60 -0.09 4.00
CA ILE A 297 2.74 0.53 5.32
C ILE A 297 1.47 1.31 5.69
N ALA A 298 0.91 2.08 4.76
CA ALA A 298 -0.35 2.81 4.99
C ALA A 298 -1.49 1.83 5.30
N THR A 299 -1.64 0.78 4.50
CA THR A 299 -2.67 -0.27 4.71
C THR A 299 -2.49 -0.99 6.05
N PHE A 300 -1.23 -1.27 6.42
CA PHE A 300 -0.90 -1.89 7.70
C PHE A 300 -1.21 -0.98 8.89
N SER A 301 -0.90 0.32 8.77
CA SER A 301 -1.20 1.33 9.80
C SER A 301 -2.69 1.46 10.04
N THR A 302 -3.53 1.37 9.00
CA THR A 302 -5.00 1.38 9.15
C THR A 302 -5.48 0.24 10.05
N GLY A 303 -4.87 -0.94 9.93
CA GLY A 303 -5.18 -2.10 10.76
C GLY A 303 -4.69 -2.01 12.22
N ILE A 304 -3.80 -1.06 12.53
CA ILE A 304 -3.32 -0.80 13.90
C ILE A 304 -4.22 0.22 14.61
N ASP A 305 -4.68 1.24 13.90
CA ASP A 305 -5.40 2.38 14.47
C ASP A 305 -6.87 2.09 14.80
N SER A 306 -7.45 1.00 14.27
CA SER A 306 -8.79 0.59 14.68
C SER A 306 -8.77 0.12 16.14
N GLN A 307 -9.19 0.98 17.07
CA GLN A 307 -9.48 0.65 18.48
C GLN A 307 -10.60 -0.41 18.64
N CYS A 308 -11.07 -1.05 17.56
CA CYS A 308 -12.07 -2.12 17.58
C CYS A 308 -11.65 -3.41 18.31
N PHE A 309 -10.43 -3.48 18.88
CA PHE A 309 -9.96 -4.66 19.60
C PHE A 309 -9.21 -4.37 20.92
N GLN A 310 -9.56 -3.26 21.59
CA GLN A 310 -9.42 -3.18 23.05
C GLN A 310 -10.72 -3.62 23.72
#